data_AF-A0A2T9YGG1-F1
#
_entry.id   AF-A0A2T9YGG1-F1
#
_cell.length_a   1.000
_cell.length_b   1.000
_cell.length_c   1.000
_cell.angle_alpha   90.00
_cell.angle_beta   90.00
_cell.angle_gamma   90.00
#
_symmetry.space_group_name_H-M   'P 1'
#
loop_
_entity.id
_entity.type
_entity.pdbx_description
1 polymer ?
#
loop_
_entity_poly.entity_id
_entity_poly.type
_entity_poly.pdbx_seq_one_letter_code
_entity_poly.pdbx_strand_id
1 'polypeptide(L)'
;MNIFRKSLFLLFFLAAYVLSASVDAPDTFDPLTPEQRAALAAQEKMKSILEIYQKVKIPKRIFWFTFIGIWVTFCIVTTFLYLKKSANTQEFKFKSKTMTLVVAGTGLVFVVHAMATEALVPYYPCFLRVWIGYIALLLFSVSLIVRAINYIAQVRMIRFKGEISNLLTQVDSAPNESEKSGLHKTYMDKGVIKRFFRLIVNSQYSEDIDDKQAELQFRLTVNNRVLDLLRSRNYAILCGIVLVISVSISAYFTTYENYHIIPVSFSCKSGITTPVLPLYIILCVVVVLMLPLIFLCFGFTDAFGMQIELLVTMIMVLILFTAMILYNELAPPTALMYATGYVFIMPVFFMQQFFLIAYPLYKIYKIGGHSLSGGSADRSGVAVSTRKEQFEGLLAYPAGFTRLSQAALETFCPENIEFLKDYQLLKFKVCSLVVSDTNNSNVPEDEGQGSMAKTQISDSIPSLKHETEDDENMRHSSLLMGTVDSTGTSEVDMDQLIGGELVPPLPITIPEAMYKMGLMLDLHLINDTEGKKERTTPKMTLIPNKLKDDFWKFYVKFIQEEALLAVNVPVKVSAPIEAAIKNEKYTLGMYDEALDEVLNSLYTNTYPIMLKTL
;
A
#
# COMPACT_ATOMS: atom_id res chain seq x y z
N MET A 1 9.15 -15.82 -13.10
CA MET A 1 10.25 -15.41 -14.00
C MET A 1 10.52 -16.40 -15.15
N ASN A 2 10.68 -17.71 -14.91
CA ASN A 2 10.99 -18.68 -15.99
C ASN A 2 9.89 -18.87 -17.05
N ILE A 3 8.61 -18.75 -16.67
CA ILE A 3 7.49 -18.80 -17.64
C ILE A 3 7.47 -17.54 -18.51
N PHE A 4 7.72 -16.37 -17.91
CA PHE A 4 7.80 -15.08 -18.61
C PHE A 4 8.90 -15.06 -19.68
N ARG A 5 10.08 -15.62 -19.36
CA ARG A 5 11.20 -15.72 -20.31
C ARG A 5 10.87 -16.62 -21.51
N LYS A 6 10.09 -17.70 -21.30
CA LYS A 6 9.65 -18.60 -22.38
C LYS A 6 8.57 -17.98 -23.27
N SER A 7 7.61 -17.24 -22.67
CA SER A 7 6.56 -16.55 -23.43
C SER A 7 7.09 -15.40 -24.29
N LEU A 8 8.08 -14.65 -23.80
CA LEU A 8 8.72 -13.56 -24.57
C LEU A 8 9.53 -14.12 -25.77
N PHE A 9 10.19 -15.26 -25.59
CA PHE A 9 10.96 -15.92 -26.65
C PHE A 9 10.06 -16.44 -27.78
N LEU A 10 8.87 -16.96 -27.44
CA LEU A 10 7.91 -17.49 -28.42
C LEU A 10 7.30 -16.37 -29.29
N LEU A 11 7.05 -15.20 -28.71
CA LEU A 11 6.58 -14.00 -29.42
C LEU A 11 7.64 -13.46 -30.40
N PHE A 12 8.92 -13.49 -30.01
CA PHE A 12 10.02 -13.07 -30.88
C PHE A 12 10.21 -14.01 -32.09
N PHE A 13 10.05 -15.33 -31.88
CA PHE A 13 10.16 -16.32 -32.94
C PHE A 13 9.01 -16.23 -33.96
N LEU A 14 7.79 -15.97 -33.50
CA LEU A 14 6.64 -15.74 -34.38
C LEU A 14 6.80 -14.46 -35.23
N ALA A 15 7.39 -13.40 -34.67
CA ALA A 15 7.70 -12.19 -35.41
C ALA A 15 8.80 -12.40 -36.47
N ALA A 16 9.85 -13.18 -36.14
CA ALA A 16 10.92 -13.50 -37.08
C ALA A 16 10.47 -14.41 -38.24
N TYR A 17 9.55 -15.34 -37.97
CA TYR A 17 9.01 -16.26 -39.00
C TYR A 17 8.11 -15.55 -40.03
N VAL A 18 7.42 -14.48 -39.62
CA VAL A 18 6.60 -13.66 -40.54
C VAL A 18 7.46 -12.75 -41.42
N LEU A 19 8.68 -12.41 -40.99
CA LEU A 19 9.63 -11.58 -41.74
C LEU A 19 10.44 -12.38 -42.77
N SER A 20 10.53 -13.71 -42.67
CA SER A 20 11.35 -14.54 -43.57
C SER A 20 10.64 -15.03 -44.85
N ALA A 21 9.39 -14.65 -45.08
CA ALA A 21 8.58 -15.13 -46.20
C ALA A 21 8.35 -14.04 -47.27
N SER A 22 9.41 -13.59 -47.96
CA SER A 22 9.26 -12.83 -49.22
C SER A 22 10.56 -12.76 -50.03
N VAL A 23 10.89 -13.83 -50.77
CA VAL A 23 11.77 -13.75 -51.94
C VAL A 23 11.29 -14.81 -52.92
N ASP A 24 10.94 -14.42 -54.15
CA ASP A 24 11.28 -15.17 -55.36
C ASP A 24 11.01 -14.35 -56.64
N ALA A 25 11.65 -14.82 -57.72
CA ALA A 25 12.36 -14.11 -58.78
C ALA A 25 11.53 -13.87 -60.08
N PRO A 26 12.11 -13.27 -61.14
CA PRO A 26 11.37 -12.69 -62.26
C PRO A 26 11.26 -13.60 -63.49
N ASP A 27 10.17 -13.47 -64.25
CA ASP A 27 10.02 -14.02 -65.60
C ASP A 27 9.90 -12.91 -66.66
N THR A 28 10.61 -13.13 -67.76
CA THR A 28 10.74 -12.25 -68.94
C THR A 28 9.61 -12.46 -69.94
N PHE A 29 8.90 -11.40 -70.33
CA PHE A 29 7.99 -11.40 -71.50
C PHE A 29 7.99 -10.05 -72.25
N ASP A 30 7.72 -10.14 -73.56
CA ASP A 30 7.73 -9.16 -74.65
C ASP A 30 7.04 -7.78 -74.40
N PRO A 31 7.28 -6.75 -75.26
CA PRO A 31 7.15 -5.34 -74.89
C PRO A 31 5.70 -4.84 -74.86
N LEU A 32 5.04 -5.06 -73.73
CA LEU A 32 3.98 -4.17 -73.25
C LEU A 32 4.56 -2.79 -72.92
N THR A 33 3.78 -1.74 -73.15
CA THR A 33 4.13 -0.39 -72.69
C THR A 33 4.35 -0.39 -71.17
N PRO A 34 5.29 0.41 -70.64
CA PRO A 34 5.66 0.39 -69.22
C PRO A 34 4.47 0.62 -68.28
N GLU A 35 3.47 1.40 -68.69
CA GLU A 35 2.23 1.61 -67.93
C GLU A 35 1.33 0.37 -67.88
N GLN A 36 1.17 -0.35 -68.99
CA GLN A 36 0.38 -1.58 -69.03
C GLN A 36 1.04 -2.71 -68.24
N ARG A 37 2.38 -2.78 -68.25
CA ARG A 37 3.13 -3.73 -67.40
C ARG A 37 2.94 -3.44 -65.92
N ALA A 38 3.01 -2.16 -65.53
CA ALA A 38 2.78 -1.77 -64.15
C ALA A 38 1.34 -2.09 -63.69
N ALA A 39 0.34 -1.85 -64.56
CA ALA A 39 -1.05 -2.15 -64.27
C ALA A 39 -1.33 -3.67 -64.17
N LEU A 40 -0.82 -4.48 -65.10
CA LEU A 40 -0.96 -5.94 -65.07
C LEU A 40 -0.23 -6.56 -63.88
N ALA A 41 1.01 -6.13 -63.60
CA ALA A 41 1.76 -6.60 -62.43
C ALA A 41 1.05 -6.23 -61.12
N ALA A 42 0.43 -5.05 -61.04
CA ALA A 42 -0.39 -4.67 -59.89
C ALA A 42 -1.65 -5.55 -59.77
N GLN A 43 -2.28 -5.89 -60.89
CA GLN A 43 -3.47 -6.74 -60.92
C GLN A 43 -3.16 -8.20 -60.55
N GLU A 44 -2.07 -8.77 -61.06
CA GLU A 44 -1.60 -10.11 -60.70
C GLU A 44 -1.20 -10.20 -59.23
N LYS A 45 -0.46 -9.20 -58.74
CA LYS A 45 -0.14 -9.08 -57.32
C LYS A 45 -1.40 -8.99 -56.45
N MET A 46 -2.43 -8.29 -56.90
CA MET A 46 -3.70 -8.21 -56.19
C MET A 46 -4.47 -9.54 -56.20
N LYS A 47 -4.46 -10.28 -57.31
CA LYS A 47 -5.08 -11.62 -57.42
C LYS A 47 -4.43 -12.62 -56.49
N SER A 48 -3.10 -12.71 -56.48
CA SER A 48 -2.38 -13.65 -55.60
C SER A 48 -2.63 -13.37 -54.12
N ILE A 49 -2.67 -12.09 -53.72
CA ILE A 49 -3.02 -11.68 -52.36
C ILE A 49 -4.44 -12.12 -52.00
N LEU A 50 -5.40 -11.98 -52.92
CA LEU A 50 -6.79 -12.33 -52.67
C LEU A 50 -7.00 -13.85 -52.52
N GLU A 51 -6.31 -14.66 -53.32
CA GLU A 51 -6.33 -16.13 -53.20
C GLU A 51 -5.73 -16.60 -51.87
N ILE A 52 -4.58 -16.06 -51.49
CA ILE A 52 -3.94 -16.34 -50.20
C ILE A 52 -4.88 -15.94 -49.06
N TYR A 53 -5.50 -14.76 -49.16
CA TYR A 53 -6.45 -14.26 -48.17
C TYR A 53 -7.65 -15.20 -48.02
N GLN A 54 -8.25 -15.67 -49.12
CA GLN A 54 -9.39 -16.59 -49.08
C GLN A 54 -9.06 -17.89 -48.34
N LYS A 55 -7.86 -18.44 -48.54
CA LYS A 55 -7.39 -19.65 -47.84
C LYS A 55 -7.20 -19.44 -46.33
N VAL A 56 -6.65 -18.29 -45.92
CA VAL A 56 -6.31 -17.99 -44.52
C VAL A 56 -7.50 -17.47 -43.70
N LYS A 57 -8.47 -16.84 -44.35
CA LYS A 57 -9.60 -16.15 -43.71
C LYS A 57 -10.43 -17.06 -42.80
N ILE A 58 -10.78 -18.27 -43.24
CA ILE A 58 -11.67 -19.16 -42.47
C ILE A 58 -10.96 -19.68 -41.21
N PRO A 59 -9.75 -20.27 -41.28
CA PRO A 59 -9.01 -20.67 -40.08
C PRO A 59 -8.76 -19.51 -39.11
N LYS A 60 -8.38 -18.34 -39.63
CA LYS A 60 -8.13 -17.13 -38.82
C LYS A 60 -9.38 -16.74 -38.02
N ARG A 61 -10.55 -16.72 -38.66
CA ARG A 61 -11.83 -16.40 -38.00
C ARG A 61 -12.18 -17.38 -36.88
N ILE A 62 -12.10 -18.68 -37.19
CA ILE A 62 -12.42 -19.74 -36.21
C ILE A 62 -11.49 -19.61 -35.00
N PHE A 63 -10.19 -19.43 -35.24
CA PHE A 63 -9.20 -19.27 -34.18
C PHE A 63 -9.53 -18.09 -33.25
N TRP A 64 -9.67 -16.88 -33.81
CA TRP A 64 -9.88 -15.67 -33.00
C TRP A 64 -11.23 -15.67 -32.28
N PHE A 65 -12.33 -16.09 -32.91
CA PHE A 65 -13.63 -16.15 -32.22
C PHE A 65 -13.66 -17.20 -31.10
N THR A 66 -13.00 -18.35 -31.29
CA THR A 66 -12.84 -19.35 -30.23
C THR A 66 -12.04 -18.76 -29.06
N PHE A 67 -10.93 -18.07 -29.36
CA PHE A 67 -10.10 -17.45 -28.35
C PHE A 67 -10.84 -16.32 -27.60
N ILE A 68 -11.67 -15.51 -28.29
CA ILE A 68 -12.56 -14.53 -27.66
C ILE A 68 -13.48 -15.20 -26.64
N GLY A 69 -14.15 -16.29 -27.01
CA GLY A 69 -15.07 -17.01 -26.11
C GLY A 69 -14.38 -17.52 -24.84
N ILE A 70 -13.20 -18.12 -25.00
CA ILE A 70 -12.37 -18.61 -23.88
C ILE A 70 -11.92 -17.44 -23.00
N TRP A 71 -11.38 -16.37 -23.62
CA TRP A 71 -10.84 -15.22 -22.89
C TRP A 71 -11.91 -14.45 -22.11
N VAL A 72 -13.09 -14.21 -22.71
CA VAL A 72 -14.23 -13.56 -22.04
C VAL A 72 -14.69 -14.38 -20.85
N THR A 73 -14.85 -15.69 -21.02
CA THR A 73 -15.25 -16.60 -19.93
C THR A 73 -14.22 -16.55 -18.80
N PHE A 74 -12.93 -16.64 -19.13
CA PHE A 74 -11.84 -16.54 -18.16
C PHE A 74 -11.90 -15.20 -17.38
N CYS A 75 -12.03 -14.07 -18.06
CA CYS A 75 -12.08 -12.76 -17.42
C CYS A 75 -13.29 -12.60 -16.50
N ILE A 76 -14.48 -13.00 -16.95
CA ILE A 76 -15.71 -12.88 -16.15
C ILE A 76 -15.64 -13.76 -14.90
N VAL A 77 -15.26 -15.04 -15.07
CA VAL A 77 -15.19 -16.00 -13.96
C VAL A 77 -14.13 -15.57 -12.94
N THR A 78 -12.92 -15.22 -13.39
CA THR A 78 -11.85 -14.78 -12.47
C THR A 78 -12.19 -13.49 -11.75
N THR A 79 -12.77 -12.51 -12.45
CA THR A 79 -13.18 -11.23 -11.84
C THR A 79 -14.29 -11.45 -10.81
N PHE A 80 -15.31 -12.25 -11.13
CA PHE A 80 -16.39 -12.56 -10.20
C PHE A 80 -15.89 -13.27 -8.94
N LEU A 81 -15.08 -14.33 -9.11
CA LEU A 81 -14.49 -15.06 -7.98
C LEU A 81 -13.60 -14.17 -7.13
N TYR A 82 -12.79 -13.32 -7.77
CA TYR A 82 -11.95 -12.35 -7.08
C TYR A 82 -12.78 -11.39 -6.24
N LEU A 83 -13.78 -10.71 -6.80
CA LEU A 83 -14.63 -9.77 -6.04
C LEU A 83 -15.36 -10.45 -4.88
N LYS A 84 -15.84 -11.69 -5.08
CA LYS A 84 -16.52 -12.44 -4.03
C LYS A 84 -15.58 -12.81 -2.88
N LYS A 85 -14.36 -13.25 -3.17
CA LYS A 85 -13.41 -13.74 -2.16
C LYS A 85 -12.60 -12.64 -1.50
N SER A 86 -12.28 -11.58 -2.23
CA SER A 86 -11.45 -10.48 -1.73
C SER A 86 -12.21 -9.45 -0.90
N ALA A 87 -13.55 -9.51 -0.86
CA ALA A 87 -14.37 -8.57 -0.09
C ALA A 87 -13.96 -8.43 1.39
N ASN A 88 -13.36 -9.49 1.97
CA ASN A 88 -12.96 -9.55 3.38
C ASN A 88 -11.43 -9.48 3.60
N THR A 89 -10.61 -9.25 2.56
CA THR A 89 -9.14 -9.23 2.73
C THR A 89 -8.60 -7.81 2.87
N GLN A 90 -7.54 -7.61 3.67
CA GLN A 90 -6.91 -6.29 3.83
C GLN A 90 -6.20 -5.81 2.56
N GLU A 91 -5.66 -6.72 1.73
CA GLU A 91 -5.09 -6.39 0.41
C GLU A 91 -6.08 -5.57 -0.44
N PHE A 92 -7.35 -5.87 -0.25
CA PHE A 92 -8.45 -5.27 -0.98
C PHE A 92 -8.81 -3.87 -0.46
N LYS A 93 -8.39 -3.49 0.75
CA LYS A 93 -8.50 -2.11 1.26
C LYS A 93 -7.53 -1.16 0.54
N PHE A 94 -6.33 -1.65 0.21
CA PHE A 94 -5.32 -0.87 -0.52
C PHE A 94 -5.61 -0.79 -2.02
N LYS A 95 -6.18 -1.86 -2.61
CA LYS A 95 -6.60 -1.89 -4.02
C LYS A 95 -8.02 -1.35 -4.20
N SER A 96 -8.16 -0.18 -4.85
CA SER A 96 -9.49 0.39 -5.15
C SER A 96 -10.35 -0.53 -6.04
N LYS A 97 -11.54 -0.94 -5.54
CA LYS A 97 -12.52 -1.79 -6.27
C LYS A 97 -12.82 -1.26 -7.66
N THR A 98 -13.21 0.01 -7.68
CA THR A 98 -13.69 0.71 -8.87
C THR A 98 -12.59 0.78 -9.91
N MET A 99 -11.36 1.04 -9.46
CA MET A 99 -10.21 1.13 -10.34
C MET A 99 -9.87 -0.20 -10.99
N THR A 100 -9.82 -1.27 -10.19
CA THR A 100 -9.66 -2.66 -10.65
C THR A 100 -10.72 -3.03 -11.70
N LEU A 101 -11.99 -2.72 -11.43
CA LEU A 101 -13.11 -3.02 -12.33
C LEU A 101 -13.03 -2.25 -13.64
N VAL A 102 -12.75 -0.95 -13.60
CA VAL A 102 -12.62 -0.12 -14.81
C VAL A 102 -11.45 -0.62 -15.66
N VAL A 103 -10.33 -0.95 -15.05
CA VAL A 103 -9.11 -1.40 -15.73
C VAL A 103 -9.28 -2.80 -16.34
N ALA A 104 -9.93 -3.72 -15.61
CA ALA A 104 -10.27 -5.05 -16.15
C ALA A 104 -11.33 -4.97 -17.25
N GLY A 105 -12.35 -4.13 -17.08
CA GLY A 105 -13.43 -3.94 -18.05
C GLY A 105 -12.94 -3.30 -19.34
N THR A 106 -12.17 -2.22 -19.25
CA THR A 106 -11.56 -1.57 -20.43
C THR A 106 -10.59 -2.50 -21.15
N GLY A 107 -9.79 -3.28 -20.41
CA GLY A 107 -8.93 -4.30 -20.99
C GLY A 107 -9.70 -5.42 -21.69
N LEU A 108 -10.80 -5.90 -21.12
CA LEU A 108 -11.67 -6.90 -21.74
C LEU A 108 -12.26 -6.37 -23.06
N VAL A 109 -12.83 -5.16 -23.04
CA VAL A 109 -13.40 -4.51 -24.23
C VAL A 109 -12.34 -4.34 -25.31
N PHE A 110 -11.15 -3.85 -24.95
CA PHE A 110 -10.05 -3.68 -25.91
C PHE A 110 -9.60 -5.01 -26.53
N VAL A 111 -9.40 -6.05 -25.72
CA VAL A 111 -8.93 -7.34 -26.22
C VAL A 111 -9.96 -8.01 -27.13
N VAL A 112 -11.24 -8.00 -26.76
CA VAL A 112 -12.32 -8.52 -27.61
C VAL A 112 -12.37 -7.75 -28.93
N HIS A 113 -12.26 -6.42 -28.87
CA HIS A 113 -12.19 -5.55 -30.05
C HIS A 113 -10.99 -5.86 -30.94
N ALA A 114 -9.79 -6.00 -30.37
CA ALA A 114 -8.57 -6.32 -31.09
C ALA A 114 -8.70 -7.68 -31.80
N MET A 115 -9.18 -8.72 -31.09
CA MET A 115 -9.38 -10.05 -31.68
C MET A 115 -10.47 -10.05 -32.75
N ALA A 116 -11.56 -9.30 -32.57
CA ALA A 116 -12.61 -9.16 -33.58
C ALA A 116 -12.08 -8.43 -34.83
N THR A 117 -11.24 -7.41 -34.63
CA THR A 117 -10.54 -6.72 -35.72
C THR A 117 -9.68 -7.73 -36.47
N GLU A 118 -8.85 -8.52 -35.76
CA GLU A 118 -8.02 -9.55 -36.39
C GLU A 118 -8.82 -10.61 -37.15
N ALA A 119 -9.93 -11.09 -36.59
CA ALA A 119 -10.80 -12.08 -37.21
C ALA A 119 -11.45 -11.57 -38.50
N LEU A 120 -11.78 -10.28 -38.54
CA LEU A 120 -12.61 -9.70 -39.59
C LEU A 120 -11.84 -8.90 -40.65
N VAL A 121 -10.55 -8.61 -40.46
CA VAL A 121 -9.70 -7.95 -41.48
C VAL A 121 -9.84 -8.64 -42.87
N PRO A 122 -10.04 -7.89 -43.97
CA PRO A 122 -10.17 -6.43 -44.08
C PRO A 122 -11.63 -5.91 -43.96
N TYR A 123 -12.62 -6.77 -43.71
CA TYR A 123 -14.04 -6.42 -43.64
C TYR A 123 -14.47 -5.81 -42.29
N TYR A 124 -13.52 -5.45 -41.42
CA TYR A 124 -13.84 -4.81 -40.17
C TYR A 124 -14.05 -3.30 -40.40
N PRO A 125 -15.20 -2.71 -40.00
CA PRO A 125 -15.47 -1.29 -40.25
C PRO A 125 -14.39 -0.38 -39.67
N CYS A 126 -13.86 0.54 -40.48
CA CYS A 126 -12.75 1.40 -40.08
C CYS A 126 -13.11 2.31 -38.90
N PHE A 127 -14.34 2.83 -38.87
CA PHE A 127 -14.79 3.69 -37.78
C PHE A 127 -14.81 2.94 -36.44
N LEU A 128 -15.28 1.68 -36.40
CA LEU A 128 -15.26 0.86 -35.17
C LEU A 128 -13.84 0.60 -34.68
N ARG A 129 -12.91 0.37 -35.62
CA ARG A 129 -11.49 0.12 -35.32
C ARG A 129 -10.89 1.25 -34.50
N VAL A 130 -11.21 2.48 -34.91
CA VAL A 130 -10.79 3.75 -34.27
C VAL A 130 -11.55 3.94 -32.96
N TRP A 131 -12.89 3.90 -32.99
CA TRP A 131 -13.73 4.24 -31.84
C TRP A 131 -13.44 3.36 -30.62
N ILE A 132 -13.65 2.06 -30.74
CA ILE A 132 -13.56 1.16 -29.58
C ILE A 132 -12.10 1.03 -29.13
N GLY A 133 -11.19 0.85 -30.09
CA GLY A 133 -9.77 0.66 -29.82
C GLY A 133 -9.18 1.85 -29.05
N TYR A 134 -9.46 3.07 -29.51
CA TYR A 134 -8.85 4.24 -28.89
C TYR A 134 -9.54 4.70 -27.61
N ILE A 135 -10.87 4.64 -27.53
CA ILE A 135 -11.57 4.94 -26.27
C ILE A 135 -11.07 4.01 -25.17
N ALA A 136 -11.00 2.71 -25.45
CA ALA A 136 -10.54 1.73 -24.46
C ALA A 136 -9.05 1.90 -24.11
N LEU A 137 -8.20 2.16 -25.10
CA LEU A 137 -6.77 2.37 -24.87
C LEU A 137 -6.49 3.66 -24.08
N LEU A 138 -7.14 4.78 -24.41
CA LEU A 138 -6.94 6.04 -23.69
C LEU A 138 -7.43 5.93 -22.24
N LEU A 139 -8.62 5.36 -22.02
CA LEU A 139 -9.12 5.10 -20.67
C LEU A 139 -8.18 4.19 -19.89
N PHE A 140 -7.67 3.14 -20.52
CA PHE A 140 -6.72 2.24 -19.89
C PHE A 140 -5.43 2.97 -19.49
N SER A 141 -4.84 3.75 -20.39
CA SER A 141 -3.57 4.44 -20.11
C SER A 141 -3.72 5.52 -19.03
N VAL A 142 -4.81 6.29 -19.03
CA VAL A 142 -5.11 7.23 -17.92
C VAL A 142 -5.31 6.46 -16.62
N SER A 143 -6.05 5.35 -16.65
CA SER A 143 -6.26 4.53 -15.46
C SER A 143 -4.94 3.99 -14.90
N LEU A 144 -4.01 3.57 -15.75
CA LEU A 144 -2.69 3.08 -15.34
C LEU A 144 -1.84 4.20 -14.69
N ILE A 145 -1.86 5.42 -15.25
CA ILE A 145 -1.21 6.59 -14.63
C ILE A 145 -1.80 6.87 -13.25
N VAL A 146 -3.13 6.92 -13.15
CA VAL A 146 -3.77 7.19 -11.87
C VAL A 146 -3.44 6.10 -10.84
N ARG A 147 -3.32 4.83 -11.28
CA ARG A 147 -2.94 3.72 -10.39
C ARG A 147 -1.54 3.94 -9.84
N ALA A 148 -0.60 4.30 -10.70
CA ALA A 148 0.78 4.56 -10.30
C ALA A 148 0.86 5.75 -9.33
N ILE A 149 0.15 6.86 -9.61
CA ILE A 149 0.13 8.02 -8.70
C ILE A 149 -0.49 7.66 -7.35
N ASN A 150 -1.64 6.96 -7.35
CA ASN A 150 -2.29 6.53 -6.12
C ASN A 150 -1.37 5.61 -5.28
N TYR A 151 -0.71 4.64 -5.92
CA TYR A 151 0.25 3.77 -5.26
C TYR A 151 1.42 4.56 -4.66
N ILE A 152 2.06 5.44 -5.43
CA ILE A 152 3.18 6.28 -4.95
C ILE A 152 2.74 7.16 -3.77
N ALA A 153 1.56 7.78 -3.85
CA ALA A 153 1.04 8.63 -2.79
C ALA A 153 0.74 7.83 -1.50
N GLN A 154 0.17 6.62 -1.63
CA GLN A 154 -0.07 5.73 -0.49
C GLN A 154 1.25 5.35 0.21
N VAL A 155 2.23 4.85 -0.55
CA VAL A 155 3.53 4.44 0.02
C VAL A 155 4.25 5.60 0.70
N ARG A 156 4.26 6.78 0.05
CA ARG A 156 4.87 7.99 0.62
C ARG A 156 4.18 8.43 1.90
N MET A 157 2.84 8.44 1.92
CA MET A 157 2.07 8.79 3.11
C MET A 157 2.46 7.92 4.31
N ILE A 158 2.57 6.62 4.10
CA ILE A 158 2.91 5.66 5.16
C ILE A 158 4.33 5.89 5.69
N ARG A 159 5.29 6.10 4.79
CA ARG A 159 6.66 6.43 5.19
C ARG A 159 6.71 7.72 6.00
N PHE A 160 5.98 8.76 5.58
CA PHE A 160 5.90 10.01 6.32
C PHE A 160 5.21 9.85 7.68
N LYS A 161 4.21 8.97 7.81
CA LYS A 161 3.61 8.61 9.10
C LYS A 161 4.61 7.94 10.05
N GLY A 162 5.47 7.05 9.53
CA GLY A 162 6.56 6.49 10.33
C GLY A 162 7.58 7.56 10.75
N GLU A 163 8.00 8.41 9.81
CA GLU A 163 8.99 9.48 10.09
C GLU A 163 8.44 10.53 11.07
N ILE A 164 7.17 10.90 11.00
CA ILE A 164 6.56 11.86 11.94
C ILE A 164 6.38 11.25 13.33
N SER A 165 6.07 9.95 13.44
CA SER A 165 5.99 9.29 14.76
C SER A 165 7.32 9.35 15.48
N ASN A 166 8.41 9.02 14.78
CA ASN A 166 9.77 9.08 15.31
C ASN A 166 10.21 10.51 15.67
N LEU A 167 9.67 11.53 15.03
CA LEU A 167 9.95 12.92 15.39
C LEU A 167 9.19 13.36 16.62
N LEU A 168 7.93 12.97 16.75
CA LEU A 168 7.13 13.33 17.92
C LEU A 168 7.77 12.76 19.20
N THR A 169 8.29 11.53 19.15
CA THR A 169 9.04 10.96 20.28
C THR A 169 10.34 11.72 20.54
N GLN A 170 11.06 12.19 19.51
CA GLN A 170 12.26 13.02 19.71
C GLN A 170 11.94 14.38 20.32
N VAL A 171 10.84 15.02 19.91
CA VAL A 171 10.39 16.31 20.45
C VAL A 171 9.99 16.17 21.91
N ASP A 172 9.29 15.10 22.28
CA ASP A 172 8.89 14.83 23.66
C ASP A 172 10.09 14.55 24.59
N SER A 173 11.18 13.98 24.05
CA SER A 173 12.42 13.72 24.79
C SER A 173 13.39 14.90 24.84
N ALA A 174 13.26 15.89 23.96
CA ALA A 174 14.18 17.01 23.90
C ALA A 174 14.03 17.88 25.17
N PRO A 175 15.11 18.12 25.94
CA PRO A 175 15.04 19.03 27.07
C PRO A 175 14.60 20.41 26.57
N ASN A 176 13.79 21.11 27.37
CA ASN A 176 13.34 22.49 27.13
C ASN A 176 14.54 23.46 27.14
N GLU A 177 15.46 23.34 26.18
CA GLU A 177 16.53 24.30 25.98
C GLU A 177 15.90 25.61 25.53
N SER A 178 15.94 26.56 26.47
CA SER A 178 15.39 27.91 26.38
C SER A 178 15.48 28.51 24.98
N GLU A 179 14.32 28.90 24.44
CA GLU A 179 14.09 29.64 23.19
C GLU A 179 15.25 30.60 22.86
N LYS A 180 16.16 30.19 21.98
CA LYS A 180 16.99 31.16 21.27
C LYS A 180 16.11 31.80 20.20
N SER A 181 15.48 32.91 20.58
CA SER A 181 14.56 33.75 19.79
C SER A 181 15.17 34.46 18.57
N GLY A 182 16.11 33.81 17.88
CA GLY A 182 16.55 34.25 16.57
C GLY A 182 15.44 34.01 15.55
N LEU A 183 15.11 35.03 14.75
CA LEU A 183 14.16 34.98 13.64
C LEU A 183 14.66 33.98 12.56
N HIS A 184 14.53 32.68 12.81
CA HIS A 184 14.91 31.65 11.86
C HIS A 184 13.81 31.56 10.80
N LYS A 185 14.19 31.62 9.51
CA LYS A 185 13.23 31.50 8.40
C LYS A 185 12.67 30.09 8.41
N THR A 186 11.37 29.97 8.64
CA THR A 186 10.69 28.68 8.70
C THR A 186 10.51 28.09 7.30
N TYR A 187 10.35 26.77 7.21
CA TYR A 187 10.05 26.07 5.97
C TYR A 187 8.84 26.67 5.22
N MET A 188 7.86 27.16 5.96
CA MET A 188 6.63 27.76 5.42
C MET A 188 6.87 29.09 4.69
N ASP A 189 7.98 29.78 4.98
CA ASP A 189 8.35 31.03 4.31
C ASP A 189 8.86 30.81 2.88
N LYS A 190 9.14 29.56 2.49
CA LYS A 190 9.57 29.22 1.12
C LYS A 190 8.37 29.28 0.15
N GLY A 191 8.62 29.83 -1.04
CA GLY A 191 7.61 29.89 -2.11
C GLY A 191 7.00 28.51 -2.44
N VAL A 192 5.71 28.50 -2.77
CA VAL A 192 4.91 27.28 -3.00
C VAL A 192 5.55 26.33 -4.02
N ILE A 193 6.05 26.88 -5.14
CA ILE A 193 6.71 26.09 -6.20
C ILE A 193 7.96 25.37 -5.67
N LYS A 194 8.77 26.05 -4.85
CA LYS A 194 9.97 25.45 -4.26
C LYS A 194 9.61 24.31 -3.30
N ARG A 195 8.52 24.46 -2.53
CA ARG A 195 7.99 23.39 -1.65
C ARG A 195 7.52 22.17 -2.45
N PHE A 196 6.80 22.39 -3.55
CA PHE A 196 6.36 21.29 -4.45
C PHE A 196 7.52 20.61 -5.16
N PHE A 197 8.50 21.36 -5.66
CA PHE A 197 9.69 20.78 -6.27
C PHE A 197 10.46 19.92 -5.25
N ARG A 198 10.58 20.40 -4.01
CA ARG A 198 11.19 19.65 -2.91
C ARG A 198 10.46 18.33 -2.62
N LEU A 199 9.11 18.34 -2.65
CA LEU A 199 8.26 17.15 -2.52
C LEU A 199 8.48 16.13 -3.65
N ILE A 200 8.67 16.60 -4.88
CA ILE A 200 8.87 15.72 -6.05
C ILE A 200 10.26 15.08 -6.01
N VAL A 201 11.30 15.90 -5.78
CA VAL A 201 12.72 15.47 -5.78
C VAL A 201 13.08 14.66 -4.52
N ASN A 202 12.26 14.72 -3.47
CA ASN A 202 12.51 14.06 -2.20
C ASN A 202 13.89 14.43 -1.62
N SER A 203 14.20 15.73 -1.55
CA SER A 203 15.45 16.19 -0.96
C SER A 203 15.53 15.85 0.53
N GLN A 204 16.75 15.76 1.06
CA GLN A 204 17.01 15.66 2.51
C GLN A 204 16.33 16.80 3.30
N TYR A 205 15.95 16.48 4.54
CA TYR A 205 15.26 17.38 5.46
C TYR A 205 16.20 18.45 6.03
N SER A 206 15.63 19.48 6.66
CA SER A 206 16.41 20.37 7.53
C SER A 206 16.92 19.61 8.75
N GLU A 207 18.04 20.04 9.32
CA GLU A 207 18.53 19.54 10.61
C GLU A 207 17.67 20.04 11.79
N ASP A 208 17.06 21.21 11.63
CA ASP A 208 16.11 21.80 12.57
C ASP A 208 14.82 20.97 12.66
N ILE A 209 14.46 20.56 13.89
CA ILE A 209 13.35 19.65 14.20
C ILE A 209 12.00 20.29 13.85
N ASP A 210 11.81 21.56 14.17
CA ASP A 210 10.55 22.28 13.90
C ASP A 210 10.32 22.42 12.40
N ASP A 211 11.39 22.77 11.68
CA ASP A 211 11.39 22.92 10.23
C ASP A 211 11.13 21.58 9.52
N LYS A 212 11.69 20.49 10.06
CA LYS A 212 11.48 19.12 9.58
C LYS A 212 10.05 18.65 9.85
N GLN A 213 9.49 18.95 11.02
CA GLN A 213 8.10 18.65 11.36
C GLN A 213 7.13 19.39 10.43
N ALA A 214 7.32 20.70 10.24
CA ALA A 214 6.49 21.50 9.34
C ALA A 214 6.57 20.99 7.89
N GLU A 215 7.76 20.60 7.42
CA GLU A 215 7.93 19.98 6.10
C GLU A 215 7.18 18.64 5.98
N LEU A 216 7.28 17.76 6.99
CA LEU A 216 6.59 16.47 6.97
C LEU A 216 5.08 16.62 7.02
N GLN A 217 4.55 17.52 7.85
CA GLN A 217 3.12 17.83 7.89
C GLN A 217 2.63 18.36 6.54
N PHE A 218 3.41 19.23 5.88
CA PHE A 218 3.11 19.70 4.53
C PHE A 218 3.09 18.53 3.53
N ARG A 219 4.12 17.68 3.52
CA ARG A 219 4.20 16.52 2.62
C ARG A 219 3.03 15.55 2.84
N LEU A 220 2.66 15.30 4.09
CA LEU A 220 1.53 14.44 4.45
C LEU A 220 0.19 15.05 3.99
N THR A 221 -0.02 16.34 4.24
CA THR A 221 -1.23 17.07 3.81
C THR A 221 -1.38 17.05 2.29
N VAL A 222 -0.31 17.29 1.54
CA VAL A 222 -0.35 17.28 0.08
C VAL A 222 -0.64 15.87 -0.46
N ASN A 223 -0.01 14.83 0.09
CA ASN A 223 -0.30 13.45 -0.34
C ASN A 223 -1.73 13.03 0.00
N ASN A 224 -2.25 13.39 1.18
CA ASN A 224 -3.66 13.14 1.54
C ASN A 224 -4.60 13.80 0.53
N ARG A 225 -4.35 15.07 0.16
CA ARG A 225 -5.14 15.74 -0.89
C ARG A 225 -5.07 15.03 -2.24
N VAL A 226 -3.92 14.50 -2.62
CA VAL A 226 -3.77 13.70 -3.85
C VAL A 226 -4.60 12.41 -3.74
N LEU A 227 -4.54 11.69 -2.62
CA LEU A 227 -5.33 10.49 -2.39
C LEU A 227 -6.83 10.77 -2.39
N ASP A 228 -7.26 11.88 -1.81
CA ASP A 228 -8.66 12.33 -1.84
C ASP A 228 -9.11 12.70 -3.26
N LEU A 229 -8.25 13.37 -4.03
CA LEU A 229 -8.50 13.67 -5.44
C LEU A 229 -8.58 12.39 -6.29
N LEU A 230 -7.85 11.35 -5.92
CA LEU A 230 -7.86 10.04 -6.58
C LEU A 230 -8.84 9.03 -5.97
N ARG A 231 -9.66 9.46 -5.01
CA ARG A 231 -10.68 8.61 -4.39
C ARG A 231 -11.62 8.05 -5.45
N SER A 232 -12.16 6.87 -5.21
CA SER A 232 -12.96 6.09 -6.18
C SER A 232 -14.05 6.90 -6.90
N ARG A 233 -14.74 7.82 -6.19
CA ARG A 233 -15.73 8.74 -6.77
C ARG A 233 -15.11 9.69 -7.80
N ASN A 234 -14.04 10.38 -7.42
CA ASN A 234 -13.37 11.37 -8.27
C ASN A 234 -12.67 10.69 -9.45
N TYR A 235 -12.10 9.51 -9.23
CA TYR A 235 -11.57 8.65 -10.28
C TYR A 235 -12.66 8.28 -11.31
N ALA A 236 -13.85 7.87 -10.87
CA ALA A 236 -14.94 7.55 -11.79
C ALA A 236 -15.40 8.78 -12.61
N ILE A 237 -15.45 9.96 -11.99
CA ILE A 237 -15.73 11.24 -12.69
C ILE A 237 -14.66 11.51 -13.73
N LEU A 238 -13.37 11.36 -13.38
CA LEU A 238 -12.25 11.51 -14.31
C LEU A 238 -12.37 10.55 -15.51
N CYS A 239 -12.67 9.28 -15.26
CA CYS A 239 -12.93 8.31 -16.34
C CYS A 239 -14.10 8.73 -17.23
N GLY A 240 -15.18 9.27 -16.65
CA GLY A 240 -16.31 9.81 -17.40
C GLY A 240 -15.92 10.98 -18.30
N ILE A 241 -15.13 11.92 -17.79
CA ILE A 241 -14.61 13.05 -18.58
C ILE A 241 -13.73 12.54 -19.73
N VAL A 242 -12.79 11.63 -19.46
CA VAL A 242 -11.92 11.04 -20.49
C VAL A 242 -12.74 10.27 -21.53
N LEU A 243 -13.79 9.56 -21.13
CA LEU A 243 -14.71 8.89 -22.06
C LEU A 243 -15.39 9.89 -22.99
N VAL A 244 -15.95 10.98 -22.46
CA VAL A 244 -16.62 12.03 -23.27
C VAL A 244 -15.66 12.68 -24.25
N ILE A 245 -14.43 13.01 -23.80
CA ILE A 245 -13.39 13.54 -24.67
C ILE A 245 -13.04 12.54 -25.78
N SER A 246 -12.85 11.26 -25.43
CA SER A 246 -12.51 10.21 -26.38
C SER A 246 -13.61 9.98 -27.42
N VAL A 247 -14.88 9.99 -26.99
CA VAL A 247 -16.04 9.88 -27.88
C VAL A 247 -16.16 11.10 -28.79
N SER A 248 -15.91 12.30 -28.28
CA SER A 248 -15.96 13.54 -29.07
C SER A 248 -14.89 13.54 -30.16
N ILE A 249 -13.65 13.16 -29.81
CA ILE A 249 -12.55 12.99 -30.78
C ILE A 249 -12.89 11.90 -31.80
N SER A 250 -13.47 10.78 -31.36
CA SER A 250 -13.87 9.68 -32.23
C SER A 250 -14.99 10.09 -33.20
N ALA A 251 -15.96 10.88 -32.74
CA ALA A 251 -17.02 11.44 -33.56
C ALA A 251 -16.49 12.47 -34.56
N TYR A 252 -15.49 13.26 -34.19
CA TYR A 252 -14.82 14.14 -35.15
C TYR A 252 -14.16 13.35 -36.30
N PHE A 253 -13.59 12.17 -36.02
CA PHE A 253 -12.97 11.35 -37.06
C PHE A 253 -13.95 10.78 -38.08
N THR A 254 -15.23 10.65 -37.76
CA THR A 254 -16.21 10.16 -38.74
C THR A 254 -16.53 11.18 -39.83
N THR A 255 -16.00 12.40 -39.75
CA THR A 255 -16.10 13.41 -40.81
C THR A 255 -15.14 13.15 -41.98
N TYR A 256 -14.09 12.35 -41.78
CA TYR A 256 -13.11 12.03 -42.83
C TYR A 256 -13.58 10.87 -43.70
N GLU A 257 -13.43 11.00 -45.02
CA GLU A 257 -13.94 10.05 -46.04
C GLU A 257 -13.60 8.58 -45.76
N ASN A 258 -12.41 8.30 -45.22
CA ASN A 258 -11.97 6.92 -44.94
C ASN A 258 -12.66 6.29 -43.71
N TYR A 259 -13.36 7.08 -42.90
CA TYR A 259 -13.94 6.70 -41.61
C TYR A 259 -15.43 7.06 -41.49
N HIS A 260 -16.11 7.35 -42.62
CA HIS A 260 -17.56 7.60 -42.64
C HIS A 260 -18.34 6.37 -42.17
N ILE A 261 -19.45 6.64 -41.48
CA ILE A 261 -20.40 5.59 -41.03
C ILE A 261 -21.34 5.21 -42.19
N ILE A 262 -21.73 6.17 -43.02
CA ILE A 262 -22.66 5.98 -44.14
C ILE A 262 -22.09 6.69 -45.37
N PRO A 263 -21.65 5.96 -46.41
CA PRO A 263 -21.50 4.50 -46.48
C PRO A 263 -20.38 4.00 -45.54
N VAL A 264 -20.51 2.76 -45.05
CA VAL A 264 -19.48 2.15 -44.18
C VAL A 264 -18.20 1.91 -44.99
N SER A 265 -17.11 2.55 -44.58
CA SER A 265 -15.79 2.29 -45.16
C SER A 265 -15.14 1.03 -44.55
N PHE A 266 -14.69 0.13 -45.43
CA PHE A 266 -13.87 -1.03 -45.09
C PHE A 266 -12.40 -0.86 -45.53
N SER A 267 -12.10 0.20 -46.27
CA SER A 267 -10.76 0.48 -46.80
C SER A 267 -9.98 1.36 -45.81
N CYS A 268 -9.42 0.74 -44.77
CA CYS A 268 -8.65 1.48 -43.79
C CYS A 268 -7.22 1.66 -44.33
N LYS A 269 -6.82 2.90 -44.62
CA LYS A 269 -5.43 3.20 -44.94
C LYS A 269 -4.53 2.77 -43.78
N SER A 270 -3.50 2.00 -44.09
CA SER A 270 -2.44 1.65 -43.15
C SER A 270 -1.55 2.86 -42.86
N GLY A 271 -0.90 2.86 -41.70
CA GLY A 271 -0.01 3.92 -41.24
C GLY A 271 -0.73 5.09 -40.54
N ILE A 272 0.08 6.05 -40.07
CA ILE A 272 -0.34 7.29 -39.45
C ILE A 272 -0.93 8.19 -40.53
N THR A 273 -2.24 8.14 -40.65
CA THR A 273 -2.98 9.10 -41.47
C THR A 273 -3.17 10.40 -40.68
N THR A 274 -3.23 11.53 -41.39
CA THR A 274 -3.50 12.86 -40.82
C THR A 274 -4.65 12.89 -39.80
N PRO A 275 -5.81 12.23 -40.02
CA PRO A 275 -6.87 12.21 -39.01
C PRO A 275 -6.47 11.48 -37.73
N VAL A 276 -5.68 10.41 -37.78
CA VAL A 276 -5.34 9.62 -36.59
C VAL A 276 -4.17 10.23 -35.79
N LEU A 277 -3.42 11.15 -36.40
CA LEU A 277 -2.23 11.77 -35.80
C LEU A 277 -2.47 12.39 -34.40
N PRO A 278 -3.50 13.22 -34.15
CA PRO A 278 -3.73 13.82 -32.83
C PRO A 278 -3.87 12.76 -31.73
N LEU A 279 -4.42 11.61 -32.08
CA LEU A 279 -4.65 10.54 -31.15
C LEU A 279 -3.36 9.81 -30.77
N TYR A 280 -2.50 9.53 -31.76
CA TYR A 280 -1.16 9.02 -31.49
C TYR A 280 -0.35 10.00 -30.64
N ILE A 281 -0.48 11.31 -30.88
CA ILE A 281 0.18 12.34 -30.06
C ILE A 281 -0.30 12.22 -28.59
N ILE A 282 -1.61 12.17 -28.35
CA ILE A 282 -2.16 12.03 -26.99
C ILE A 282 -1.66 10.75 -26.33
N LEU A 283 -1.71 9.61 -27.01
CA LEU A 283 -1.24 8.34 -26.46
C LEU A 283 0.27 8.36 -26.19
N CYS A 284 1.08 8.93 -27.08
CA CYS A 284 2.52 9.10 -26.87
C CYS A 284 2.81 10.01 -25.67
N VAL A 285 2.10 11.13 -25.50
CA VAL A 285 2.23 11.99 -24.31
C VAL A 285 1.92 11.19 -23.04
N VAL A 286 0.84 10.41 -23.04
CA VAL A 286 0.45 9.57 -21.90
C VAL A 286 1.53 8.50 -21.61
N VAL A 287 2.12 7.87 -22.62
CA VAL A 287 3.22 6.91 -22.44
C VAL A 287 4.49 7.59 -21.92
N VAL A 288 4.83 8.79 -22.41
CA VAL A 288 5.98 9.57 -21.92
C VAL A 288 5.79 9.96 -20.45
N LEU A 289 4.57 10.29 -20.03
CA LEU A 289 4.26 10.55 -18.61
C LEU A 289 4.45 9.32 -17.71
N MET A 290 4.46 8.10 -18.24
CA MET A 290 4.75 6.90 -17.45
C MET A 290 6.24 6.75 -17.10
N LEU A 291 7.17 7.32 -17.88
CA LEU A 291 8.61 7.23 -17.61
C LEU A 291 9.02 7.75 -16.23
N PRO A 292 8.65 8.99 -15.82
CA PRO A 292 8.97 9.47 -14.47
C PRO A 292 8.26 8.64 -13.39
N LEU A 293 7.04 8.12 -13.66
CA LEU A 293 6.33 7.28 -12.70
C LEU A 293 7.02 5.92 -12.49
N ILE A 294 7.56 5.32 -13.56
CA ILE A 294 8.39 4.11 -13.46
C ILE A 294 9.59 4.38 -12.55
N PHE A 295 10.31 5.48 -12.76
CA PHE A 295 11.46 5.85 -11.92
C PHE A 295 11.05 6.08 -10.46
N LEU A 296 9.95 6.78 -10.22
CA LEU A 296 9.43 7.00 -8.87
C LEU A 296 8.99 5.71 -8.17
N CYS A 297 8.58 4.69 -8.92
CA CYS A 297 8.24 3.38 -8.37
C CYS A 297 9.48 2.55 -8.01
N PHE A 298 10.64 2.77 -8.65
CA PHE A 298 11.89 2.09 -8.30
C PHE A 298 12.42 2.61 -6.95
N GLY A 299 12.35 1.79 -5.91
CA GLY A 299 12.86 2.13 -4.58
C GLY A 299 11.87 1.96 -3.44
N PHE A 300 10.59 1.71 -3.76
CA PHE A 300 9.65 1.20 -2.79
C PHE A 300 9.78 -0.31 -2.66
N THR A 301 9.41 -0.86 -1.51
CA THR A 301 9.21 -2.30 -1.30
C THR A 301 7.78 -2.49 -0.86
N ASP A 302 7.09 -3.45 -1.47
CA ASP A 302 5.67 -3.72 -1.20
C ASP A 302 5.45 -5.22 -1.08
N ALA A 303 4.95 -5.63 0.09
CA ALA A 303 4.66 -7.04 0.37
C ALA A 303 3.46 -7.60 -0.44
N PHE A 304 2.59 -6.73 -0.96
CA PHE A 304 1.44 -7.12 -1.79
C PHE A 304 1.79 -7.30 -3.26
N GLY A 305 2.98 -6.87 -3.69
CA GLY A 305 3.45 -7.00 -5.07
C GLY A 305 2.75 -6.06 -6.07
N MET A 306 2.05 -5.03 -5.59
CA MET A 306 1.42 -4.01 -6.45
C MET A 306 2.48 -3.22 -7.22
N GLN A 307 3.62 -2.95 -6.59
CA GLN A 307 4.76 -2.30 -7.23
C GLN A 307 5.22 -3.06 -8.48
N ILE A 308 5.47 -4.37 -8.34
CA ILE A 308 5.99 -5.22 -9.42
C ILE A 308 4.95 -5.32 -10.53
N GLU A 309 3.66 -5.48 -10.18
CA GLU A 309 2.57 -5.43 -11.15
C GLU A 309 2.59 -4.12 -11.97
N LEU A 310 2.61 -2.97 -11.29
CA LEU A 310 2.59 -1.66 -11.95
C LEU A 310 3.84 -1.43 -12.79
N LEU A 311 5.01 -1.80 -12.28
CA LEU A 311 6.27 -1.67 -12.99
C LEU A 311 6.28 -2.50 -14.27
N VAL A 312 5.93 -3.78 -14.17
CA VAL A 312 5.88 -4.71 -15.31
C VAL A 312 4.86 -4.24 -16.34
N THR A 313 3.67 -3.81 -15.91
CA THR A 313 2.64 -3.33 -16.83
C THR A 313 3.04 -2.03 -17.53
N MET A 314 3.59 -1.03 -16.82
CA MET A 314 4.05 0.22 -17.43
C MET A 314 5.22 0.00 -18.42
N ILE A 315 6.20 -0.83 -18.06
CA ILE A 315 7.33 -1.16 -18.95
C ILE A 315 6.82 -1.91 -20.20
N MET A 316 5.93 -2.89 -20.02
CA MET A 316 5.35 -3.64 -21.13
C MET A 316 4.51 -2.74 -22.04
N VAL A 317 3.73 -1.80 -21.49
CA VAL A 317 3.00 -0.80 -22.28
C VAL A 317 3.97 0.00 -23.13
N LEU A 318 5.05 0.53 -22.55
CA LEU A 318 6.01 1.35 -23.30
C LEU A 318 6.64 0.57 -24.47
N ILE A 319 7.10 -0.66 -24.23
CA ILE A 319 7.74 -1.50 -25.25
C ILE A 319 6.73 -1.91 -26.33
N LEU A 320 5.59 -2.48 -25.93
CA LEU A 320 4.63 -3.06 -26.85
C LEU A 320 3.80 -2.01 -27.60
N PHE A 321 3.58 -0.84 -27.00
CA PHE A 321 2.97 0.30 -27.71
C PHE A 321 3.91 0.86 -28.77
N THR A 322 5.20 1.00 -28.46
CA THR A 322 6.21 1.41 -29.44
C THR A 322 6.30 0.40 -30.58
N ALA A 323 6.31 -0.90 -30.26
CA ALA A 323 6.28 -1.97 -31.26
C ALA A 323 5.01 -1.91 -32.13
N MET A 324 3.85 -1.63 -31.55
CA MET A 324 2.60 -1.44 -32.29
C MET A 324 2.69 -0.29 -33.29
N ILE A 325 3.24 0.87 -32.89
CA ILE A 325 3.42 2.03 -33.79
C ILE A 325 4.37 1.66 -34.92
N LEU A 326 5.56 1.16 -34.59
CA LEU A 326 6.58 0.79 -35.59
C LEU A 326 6.05 -0.26 -36.56
N TYR A 327 5.31 -1.26 -36.08
CA TYR A 327 4.73 -2.28 -36.93
C TYR A 327 3.66 -1.71 -37.87
N ASN A 328 2.77 -0.82 -37.39
CA ASN A 328 1.75 -0.23 -38.25
C ASN A 328 2.33 0.71 -39.33
N GLU A 329 3.49 1.31 -39.07
CA GLU A 329 4.20 2.17 -40.04
C GLU A 329 5.03 1.36 -41.06
N LEU A 330 5.76 0.34 -40.59
CA LEU A 330 6.75 -0.35 -41.41
C LEU A 330 6.21 -1.60 -42.10
N ALA A 331 5.12 -2.20 -41.59
CA ALA A 331 4.62 -3.46 -42.13
C ALA A 331 3.98 -3.25 -43.52
N PRO A 332 4.32 -4.08 -44.52
CA PRO A 332 3.66 -4.02 -45.81
C PRO A 332 2.17 -4.38 -45.69
N PRO A 333 1.30 -3.90 -46.60
CA PRO A 333 -0.13 -4.19 -46.57
C PRO A 333 -0.47 -5.67 -46.51
N THR A 334 0.36 -6.53 -47.11
CA THR A 334 0.23 -7.99 -47.06
C THR A 334 0.39 -8.53 -45.64
N ALA A 335 1.41 -8.07 -44.89
CA ALA A 335 1.61 -8.46 -43.49
C ALA A 335 0.46 -7.96 -42.60
N LEU A 336 -0.03 -6.75 -42.85
CA LEU A 336 -1.17 -6.17 -42.12
C LEU A 336 -2.49 -6.93 -42.32
N MET A 337 -2.63 -7.71 -43.40
CA MET A 337 -3.78 -8.63 -43.57
C MET A 337 -3.69 -9.84 -42.62
N TYR A 338 -2.49 -10.30 -42.31
CA TYR A 338 -2.26 -11.43 -41.41
C TYR A 338 -2.40 -11.03 -39.94
N ALA A 339 -1.78 -9.93 -39.54
CA ALA A 339 -1.82 -9.41 -38.18
C ALA A 339 -1.78 -7.89 -38.24
N THR A 340 -2.65 -7.23 -37.49
CA THR A 340 -2.53 -5.79 -37.26
C THR A 340 -1.62 -5.52 -36.06
N GLY A 341 -1.19 -4.26 -35.88
CA GLY A 341 -0.39 -3.87 -34.72
C GLY A 341 -1.04 -4.18 -33.36
N TYR A 342 -2.37 -4.39 -33.30
CA TYR A 342 -3.05 -4.73 -32.04
C TYR A 342 -2.58 -6.06 -31.44
N VAL A 343 -2.01 -6.97 -32.24
CA VAL A 343 -1.42 -8.20 -31.71
C VAL A 343 -0.29 -7.94 -30.72
N PHE A 344 0.48 -6.86 -30.91
CA PHE A 344 1.57 -6.51 -30.00
C PHE A 344 1.08 -6.00 -28.66
N ILE A 345 -0.05 -5.29 -28.59
CA ILE A 345 -0.53 -4.71 -27.33
C ILE A 345 -1.42 -5.68 -26.52
N MET A 346 -2.05 -6.68 -27.15
CA MET A 346 -2.88 -7.68 -26.46
C MET A 346 -2.19 -8.36 -25.25
N PRO A 347 -0.90 -8.76 -25.31
CA PRO A 347 -0.18 -9.31 -24.17
C PRO A 347 -0.18 -8.41 -22.92
N VAL A 348 -0.22 -7.08 -23.08
CA VAL A 348 -0.31 -6.15 -21.93
C VAL A 348 -1.57 -6.44 -21.12
N PHE A 349 -2.71 -6.51 -21.78
CA PHE A 349 -4.01 -6.71 -21.15
C PHE A 349 -4.16 -8.12 -20.57
N PHE A 350 -3.56 -9.14 -21.21
CA PHE A 350 -3.49 -10.48 -20.64
C PHE A 350 -2.69 -10.50 -19.34
N MET A 351 -1.49 -9.92 -19.35
CA MET A 351 -0.63 -9.86 -18.17
C MET A 351 -1.27 -9.02 -17.05
N GLN A 352 -1.94 -7.94 -17.41
CA GLN A 352 -2.67 -7.11 -16.47
C GLN A 352 -3.84 -7.85 -15.83
N GLN A 353 -4.71 -8.52 -16.58
CA GLN A 353 -5.79 -9.35 -16.00
C GLN A 353 -5.21 -10.44 -15.09
N PHE A 354 -4.08 -11.03 -15.50
CA PHE A 354 -3.40 -12.03 -14.71
C PHE A 354 -2.87 -11.47 -13.38
N PHE A 355 -2.10 -10.39 -13.39
CA PHE A 355 -1.50 -9.82 -12.18
C PHE A 355 -2.51 -9.13 -11.27
N LEU A 356 -3.51 -8.46 -11.85
CA LEU A 356 -4.47 -7.67 -11.11
C LEU A 356 -5.53 -8.55 -10.44
N ILE A 357 -5.99 -9.61 -11.13
CA ILE A 357 -7.13 -10.42 -10.70
C ILE A 357 -6.71 -11.87 -10.44
N ALA A 358 -6.15 -12.56 -11.44
CA ALA A 358 -5.96 -14.02 -11.35
C ALA A 358 -4.90 -14.42 -10.30
N TYR A 359 -3.79 -13.70 -10.22
CA TYR A 359 -2.68 -14.00 -9.30
C TYR A 359 -3.05 -13.74 -7.83
N PRO A 360 -3.64 -12.58 -7.46
CA PRO A 360 -4.17 -12.38 -6.11
C PRO A 360 -5.25 -13.40 -5.75
N LEU A 361 -6.15 -13.74 -6.68
CA LEU A 361 -7.14 -14.78 -6.46
C LEU A 361 -6.48 -16.13 -6.15
N TYR A 362 -5.49 -16.54 -6.94
CA TYR A 362 -4.72 -17.76 -6.70
C TYR A 362 -4.02 -17.72 -5.33
N LYS A 363 -3.44 -16.59 -4.94
CA LYS A 363 -2.80 -16.39 -3.63
C LYS A 363 -3.80 -16.55 -2.49
N ILE A 364 -5.00 -15.96 -2.61
CA ILE A 364 -6.09 -16.10 -1.62
C ILE A 364 -6.54 -17.56 -1.52
N TYR A 365 -6.69 -18.28 -2.65
CA TYR A 365 -7.04 -19.70 -2.63
C TYR A 365 -5.95 -20.58 -2.01
N LYS A 366 -4.68 -20.31 -2.32
CA LYS A 366 -3.55 -21.06 -1.76
C LYS A 366 -3.41 -20.85 -0.25
N ILE A 367 -3.62 -19.63 0.25
CA ILE A 367 -3.56 -19.33 1.68
C ILE A 367 -4.82 -19.84 2.39
N GLY A 368 -6.01 -19.55 1.84
CA GLY A 368 -7.29 -19.94 2.42
C GLY A 368 -7.55 -21.44 2.42
N GLY A 369 -6.94 -22.20 1.50
CA GLY A 369 -7.00 -23.66 1.48
C GLY A 369 -6.40 -24.31 2.73
N HIS A 370 -5.49 -23.63 3.43
CA HIS A 370 -4.87 -24.13 4.65
C HIS A 370 -5.45 -23.55 5.96
N SER A 371 -6.11 -22.39 5.93
CA SER A 371 -6.62 -21.74 7.16
C SER A 371 -8.15 -21.74 7.30
N LEU A 372 -8.91 -21.89 6.22
CA LEU A 372 -10.38 -21.74 6.24
C LEU A 372 -11.14 -23.05 5.99
N SER A 373 -10.45 -24.17 5.77
CA SER A 373 -11.05 -25.51 5.90
C SER A 373 -11.20 -25.90 7.37
N GLY A 374 -11.83 -25.03 8.16
CA GLY A 374 -12.28 -25.29 9.54
C GLY A 374 -13.50 -26.20 9.58
N GLY A 375 -13.46 -27.30 8.82
CA GLY A 375 -14.47 -28.36 8.79
C GLY A 375 -13.99 -29.69 9.36
N SER A 376 -12.82 -29.71 10.02
CA SER A 376 -12.38 -30.87 10.80
C SER A 376 -11.79 -30.35 12.10
N ALA A 377 -12.64 -30.27 13.12
CA ALA A 377 -12.43 -29.55 14.37
C ALA A 377 -11.37 -30.17 15.30
N ASP A 378 -10.81 -31.35 15.01
CA ASP A 378 -10.18 -32.14 16.10
C ASP A 378 -8.67 -32.31 16.04
N ARG A 379 -7.93 -31.74 15.06
CA ARG A 379 -6.48 -32.02 14.98
C ARG A 379 -5.51 -30.84 14.86
N SER A 380 -5.95 -29.59 14.80
CA SER A 380 -5.01 -28.45 14.65
C SER A 380 -5.04 -27.36 15.73
N GLY A 381 -5.86 -27.51 16.78
CA GLY A 381 -5.87 -26.55 17.90
C GLY A 381 -4.48 -26.30 18.48
N VAL A 382 -3.67 -27.37 18.57
CA VAL A 382 -2.27 -27.32 19.05
C VAL A 382 -1.34 -26.55 18.10
N ALA A 383 -1.56 -26.62 16.79
CA ALA A 383 -0.70 -25.94 15.79
C ALA A 383 -1.07 -24.46 15.58
N VAL A 384 -2.29 -24.07 15.94
CA VAL A 384 -2.74 -22.66 15.93
C VAL A 384 -2.37 -21.97 17.23
N SER A 385 -2.56 -22.63 18.38
CA SER A 385 -2.12 -22.10 19.67
C SER A 385 -0.62 -21.81 19.67
N THR A 386 0.18 -22.75 19.17
CA THR A 386 1.65 -22.58 19.03
C THR A 386 2.03 -21.41 18.14
N ARG A 387 1.30 -21.12 17.05
CA ARG A 387 1.60 -19.95 16.20
C ARG A 387 1.25 -18.62 16.85
N LYS A 388 0.14 -18.55 17.58
CA LYS A 388 -0.23 -17.35 18.33
C LYS A 388 0.76 -17.11 19.47
N GLU A 389 1.11 -18.17 20.20
CA GLU A 389 2.11 -18.13 21.27
C GLU A 389 3.49 -17.73 20.74
N GLN A 390 3.90 -18.21 19.56
CA GLN A 390 5.12 -17.74 18.89
C GLN A 390 5.09 -16.25 18.56
N PHE A 391 3.93 -15.74 18.12
CA PHE A 391 3.77 -14.30 17.85
C PHE A 391 3.84 -13.49 19.14
N GLU A 392 3.16 -13.92 20.20
CA GLU A 392 3.20 -13.28 21.52
C GLU A 392 4.62 -13.31 22.11
N GLY A 393 5.32 -14.45 22.01
CA GLY A 393 6.73 -14.58 22.41
C GLY A 393 7.67 -13.70 21.58
N LEU A 394 7.36 -13.47 20.30
CA LEU A 394 8.12 -12.56 19.45
C LEU A 394 7.92 -11.09 19.84
N LEU A 395 6.74 -10.71 20.34
CA LEU A 395 6.48 -9.36 20.85
C LEU A 395 7.21 -9.07 22.15
N ALA A 396 7.53 -10.10 22.95
CA ALA A 396 8.32 -9.97 24.16
C ALA A 396 9.84 -9.88 23.90
N TYR A 397 10.29 -10.09 22.65
CA TYR A 397 11.71 -10.07 22.31
C TYR A 397 12.05 -8.82 21.45
N PRO A 398 12.94 -7.91 21.90
CA PRO A 398 13.19 -6.64 21.21
C PRO A 398 13.62 -6.77 19.74
N ALA A 399 14.52 -7.72 19.43
CA ALA A 399 14.93 -7.95 18.05
C ALA A 399 13.82 -8.60 17.21
N GLY A 400 12.93 -9.37 17.83
CA GLY A 400 11.71 -9.89 17.20
C GLY A 400 10.75 -8.77 16.85
N PHE A 401 10.50 -7.87 17.81
CA PHE A 401 9.68 -6.69 17.65
C PHE A 401 10.23 -5.73 16.57
N THR A 402 11.55 -5.55 16.50
CA THR A 402 12.21 -4.74 15.44
C THR A 402 11.97 -5.32 14.05
N ARG A 403 12.05 -6.65 13.89
CA ARG A 403 11.73 -7.32 12.62
C ARG A 403 10.25 -7.18 12.26
N LEU A 404 9.36 -7.28 13.25
CA LEU A 404 7.93 -7.05 13.05
C LEU A 404 7.67 -5.60 12.64
N SER A 405 8.38 -4.64 13.22
CA SER A 405 8.33 -3.22 12.85
C SER A 405 8.73 -3.00 11.40
N GLN A 406 9.82 -3.64 10.96
CA GLN A 406 10.25 -3.58 9.56
C GLN A 406 9.21 -4.18 8.63
N ALA A 407 8.64 -5.33 8.98
CA ALA A 407 7.56 -5.94 8.21
C ALA A 407 6.30 -5.06 8.19
N ALA A 408 5.96 -4.37 9.28
CA ALA A 408 4.80 -3.48 9.35
C ALA A 408 4.95 -2.28 8.39
N LEU A 409 6.16 -1.77 8.20
CA LEU A 409 6.46 -0.74 7.20
C LEU A 409 6.22 -1.28 5.77
N GLU A 410 6.63 -2.51 5.48
CA GLU A 410 6.39 -3.17 4.18
C GLU A 410 4.92 -3.54 3.94
N THR A 411 4.15 -3.74 5.01
CA THR A 411 2.71 -4.07 4.96
C THR A 411 1.82 -2.86 5.16
N PHE A 412 2.37 -1.65 5.12
CA PHE A 412 1.59 -0.41 5.14
C PHE A 412 0.79 -0.19 6.43
N CYS A 413 1.32 -0.63 7.58
CA CYS A 413 0.67 -0.44 8.88
C CYS A 413 1.65 -0.12 10.04
N PRO A 414 2.59 0.83 9.88
CA PRO A 414 3.51 1.22 10.97
C PRO A 414 2.79 1.77 12.20
N GLU A 415 1.61 2.37 12.03
CA GLU A 415 0.80 2.92 13.12
C GLU A 415 0.44 1.87 14.18
N ASN A 416 0.27 0.60 13.78
CA ASN A 416 -0.03 -0.49 14.71
C ASN A 416 1.16 -0.79 15.63
N ILE A 417 2.40 -0.64 15.12
CA ILE A 417 3.61 -0.88 15.93
C ILE A 417 3.86 0.29 16.86
N GLU A 418 3.66 1.51 16.38
CA GLU A 418 3.77 2.73 17.19
C GLU A 418 2.72 2.75 18.30
N PHE A 419 1.49 2.29 18.03
CA PHE A 419 0.47 2.09 19.06
C PHE A 419 0.96 1.14 20.16
N LEU A 420 1.58 0.02 19.80
CA LEU A 420 2.10 -0.95 20.77
C LEU A 420 3.24 -0.39 21.63
N LYS A 421 4.15 0.39 21.04
CA LYS A 421 5.23 1.07 21.77
C LYS A 421 4.67 2.06 22.78
N ASP A 422 3.78 2.94 22.34
CA ASP A 422 3.19 3.96 23.21
C ASP A 422 2.27 3.35 24.28
N TYR A 423 1.61 2.22 23.98
CA TYR A 423 0.82 1.51 24.98
C TYR A 423 1.71 0.92 26.08
N GLN A 424 2.89 0.38 25.72
CA GLN A 424 3.89 -0.08 26.68
C GLN A 424 4.45 1.07 27.53
N LEU A 425 4.71 2.22 26.91
CA LEU A 425 5.14 3.41 27.62
C LEU A 425 4.05 3.92 28.58
N LEU A 426 2.78 3.96 28.14
CA LEU A 426 1.64 4.33 28.98
C LEU A 426 1.50 3.39 30.18
N LYS A 427 1.64 2.08 29.95
CA LYS A 427 1.65 1.07 31.01
C LYS A 427 2.78 1.30 32.01
N PHE A 428 3.99 1.59 31.54
CA PHE A 428 5.12 1.92 32.41
C PHE A 428 4.84 3.15 33.28
N LYS A 429 4.32 4.24 32.69
CA LYS A 429 3.93 5.45 33.43
C LYS A 429 2.89 5.19 34.52
N VAL A 430 1.90 4.33 34.22
CA VAL A 430 0.89 3.93 35.21
C VAL A 430 1.54 3.19 36.37
N CYS A 431 2.36 2.17 36.09
CA CYS A 431 3.02 1.39 37.14
C CYS A 431 4.02 2.21 37.95
N SER A 432 4.83 3.06 37.30
CA SER A 432 5.85 3.87 37.97
C SER A 432 5.24 4.93 38.87
N LEU A 433 4.13 5.56 38.45
CA LEU A 433 3.42 6.53 39.29
C LEU A 433 2.96 5.90 40.60
N VAL A 434 2.33 4.73 40.52
CA VAL A 434 1.80 4.04 41.71
C VAL A 434 2.92 3.67 42.66
N VAL A 435 4.03 3.12 42.16
CA VAL A 435 5.22 2.80 42.97
C VAL A 435 5.79 4.05 43.64
N SER A 436 5.86 5.18 42.92
CA SER A 436 6.40 6.43 43.45
C SER A 436 5.54 7.05 44.56
N ASP A 437 4.21 7.04 44.40
CA ASP A 437 3.30 7.61 45.39
C ASP A 437 3.25 6.73 46.66
N THR A 438 3.34 5.40 46.54
CA THR A 438 3.45 4.48 47.70
C THR A 438 4.71 4.76 48.52
N ASN A 439 5.86 4.94 47.86
CA ASN A 439 7.12 5.21 48.54
C ASN A 439 7.10 6.55 49.29
N ASN A 440 6.43 7.57 48.76
CA ASN A 440 6.31 8.87 49.40
C ASN A 440 5.39 8.85 50.63
N SER A 441 4.33 8.03 50.64
CA SER A 441 3.41 7.92 51.79
C SER A 441 4.00 7.23 53.01
N ASN A 442 5.05 6.43 52.84
CA ASN A 442 5.67 5.63 53.89
C ASN A 442 6.78 6.36 54.66
N VAL A 443 7.10 7.61 54.30
CA VAL A 443 7.98 8.45 55.09
C VAL A 443 7.11 9.09 56.18
N PRO A 444 7.12 8.59 57.43
CA PRO A 444 6.38 9.24 58.51
C PRO A 444 6.84 10.69 58.58
N GLU A 445 5.89 11.62 58.50
CA GLU A 445 6.10 13.01 58.90
C GLU A 445 6.45 12.99 60.38
N ASP A 446 7.71 12.75 60.70
CA ASP A 446 8.24 12.88 62.04
C ASP A 446 8.19 14.38 62.35
N GLU A 447 7.11 14.79 63.01
CA GLU A 447 6.89 16.12 63.59
C GLU A 447 7.96 16.40 64.66
N GLY A 448 9.20 16.58 64.23
CA GLY A 448 10.33 16.96 65.06
C GLY A 448 10.52 18.47 65.07
N GLN A 449 9.70 19.19 65.86
CA GLN A 449 10.10 20.49 66.40
C GLN A 449 11.40 20.32 67.20
N GLY A 450 12.54 20.81 66.70
CA GLY A 450 13.77 20.79 67.51
C GLY A 450 15.05 21.24 66.81
N SER A 451 15.28 22.56 66.81
CA SER A 451 16.57 23.21 67.14
C SER A 451 17.90 22.59 66.66
N MET A 452 18.60 23.35 65.82
CA MET A 452 20.05 23.65 65.92
C MET A 452 20.95 22.61 66.59
N ALA A 453 21.73 21.86 65.80
CA ALA A 453 23.13 21.59 66.10
C ALA A 453 23.88 21.17 64.84
N LYS A 454 24.85 22.00 64.49
CA LYS A 454 25.81 21.85 63.41
C LYS A 454 26.99 21.06 63.96
N THR A 455 27.21 19.82 63.51
CA THR A 455 28.46 19.11 63.82
C THR A 455 28.96 18.35 62.60
N GLN A 456 30.12 18.80 62.11
CA GLN A 456 31.00 18.11 61.18
C GLN A 456 31.60 16.86 61.84
N ILE A 457 32.04 15.88 61.04
CA ILE A 457 33.34 15.18 61.12
C ILE A 457 33.26 13.68 60.74
N SER A 458 34.05 13.37 59.70
CA SER A 458 34.89 12.21 59.36
C SER A 458 34.33 10.78 59.26
N ASP A 459 34.55 10.21 58.07
CA ASP A 459 35.42 9.06 57.80
C ASP A 459 35.78 8.14 58.97
N SER A 460 35.29 6.90 58.93
CA SER A 460 36.12 5.69 59.07
C SER A 460 35.29 4.43 58.83
N ILE A 461 35.67 3.69 57.79
CA ILE A 461 35.25 2.31 57.54
C ILE A 461 36.17 1.40 58.37
N PRO A 462 35.61 0.39 59.05
CA PRO A 462 36.27 -0.91 59.05
C PRO A 462 35.30 -2.04 58.70
N SER A 463 35.81 -2.90 57.82
CA SER A 463 35.30 -4.23 57.51
C SER A 463 35.09 -5.07 58.78
N LEU A 464 33.95 -5.77 58.86
CA LEU A 464 33.89 -7.02 59.64
C LEU A 464 32.90 -7.99 59.00
N LYS A 465 33.41 -9.18 58.70
CA LYS A 465 32.64 -10.38 58.33
C LYS A 465 31.82 -10.84 59.52
N HIS A 466 30.58 -11.28 59.29
CA HIS A 466 29.98 -12.33 60.10
C HIS A 466 28.93 -13.09 59.27
N GLU A 467 29.22 -14.37 59.04
CA GLU A 467 28.25 -15.38 58.62
C GLU A 467 27.26 -15.64 59.75
N THR A 468 25.97 -15.72 59.47
CA THR A 468 25.09 -16.64 60.21
C THR A 468 23.86 -16.94 59.37
N GLU A 469 23.59 -18.24 59.29
CA GLU A 469 22.47 -18.90 58.64
C GLU A 469 21.14 -18.59 59.35
N ASP A 470 20.07 -18.88 58.59
CA ASP A 470 18.71 -19.19 59.03
C ASP A 470 17.86 -18.07 59.62
N ASP A 471 17.16 -17.37 58.72
CA ASP A 471 15.74 -17.07 58.94
C ASP A 471 15.03 -16.92 57.58
N GLU A 472 14.24 -17.93 57.20
CA GLU A 472 13.29 -17.90 56.07
C GLU A 472 12.16 -16.92 56.40
N ASN A 473 12.45 -15.62 56.33
CA ASN A 473 11.43 -14.60 56.24
C ASN A 473 11.26 -14.27 54.77
N MET A 474 10.13 -14.71 54.21
CA MET A 474 9.68 -14.52 52.84
C MET A 474 9.49 -13.02 52.56
N ARG A 475 10.60 -12.28 52.49
CA ARG A 475 10.65 -10.92 51.96
C ARG A 475 10.27 -11.05 50.51
N HIS A 476 9.01 -10.70 50.20
CA HIS A 476 8.59 -10.42 48.84
C HIS A 476 9.71 -9.63 48.18
N SER A 477 10.34 -10.23 47.17
CA SER A 477 11.35 -9.55 46.37
C SER A 477 10.69 -8.30 45.82
N SER A 478 10.89 -7.17 46.51
CA SER A 478 10.51 -5.86 46.02
C SER A 478 11.37 -5.69 44.79
N LEU A 479 10.77 -6.00 43.64
CA LEU A 479 11.38 -5.84 42.34
C LEU A 479 11.89 -4.41 42.33
N LEU A 480 13.22 -4.27 42.38
CA LEU A 480 13.91 -3.02 42.66
C LEU A 480 13.81 -2.20 41.37
N MET A 481 12.61 -1.70 41.13
CA MET A 481 12.29 -0.70 40.13
C MET A 481 13.12 0.49 40.57
N GLY A 482 14.30 0.64 39.97
CA GLY A 482 15.24 1.70 40.33
C GLY A 482 14.45 2.99 40.42
N THR A 483 14.56 3.68 41.56
CA THR A 483 13.86 4.94 41.79
C THR A 483 14.39 5.93 40.77
N VAL A 484 13.73 6.00 39.62
CA VAL A 484 14.00 7.00 38.59
C VAL A 484 13.62 8.32 39.24
N ASP A 485 14.62 9.09 39.64
CA ASP A 485 14.43 10.42 40.22
C ASP A 485 13.49 11.21 39.32
N SER A 486 12.33 11.61 39.85
CA SER A 486 11.24 12.24 39.08
C SER A 486 11.61 13.61 38.49
N THR A 487 12.85 14.07 38.70
CA THR A 487 13.37 15.35 38.27
C THR A 487 14.31 15.24 37.06
N GLY A 488 14.78 14.04 36.72
CA GLY A 488 15.54 13.78 35.50
C GLY A 488 14.69 12.99 34.51
N THR A 489 14.40 13.56 33.34
CA THR A 489 13.81 12.84 32.21
C THR A 489 14.83 11.86 31.63
N SER A 490 15.17 10.82 32.39
CA SER A 490 15.94 9.70 31.87
C SER A 490 15.11 9.04 30.79
N GLU A 491 15.58 9.12 29.55
CA GLU A 491 14.95 8.51 28.39
C GLU A 491 14.79 7.01 28.66
N VAL A 492 13.54 6.54 28.74
CA VAL A 492 13.26 5.14 29.04
C VAL A 492 13.63 4.33 27.80
N ASP A 493 14.58 3.41 27.95
CA ASP A 493 14.99 2.53 26.86
C ASP A 493 13.80 1.65 26.42
N MET A 494 13.34 1.87 25.20
CA MET A 494 12.23 1.13 24.63
C MET A 494 12.54 -0.37 24.51
N ASP A 495 13.80 -0.78 24.36
CA ASP A 495 14.16 -2.19 24.28
C ASP A 495 13.96 -2.89 25.64
N GLN A 496 14.25 -2.20 26.75
CA GLN A 496 13.99 -2.70 28.11
C GLN A 496 12.49 -2.79 28.40
N LEU A 497 11.71 -1.81 27.93
CA LEU A 497 10.25 -1.85 28.03
C LEU A 497 9.65 -3.03 27.26
N ILE A 498 10.08 -3.24 26.02
CA ILE A 498 9.58 -4.33 25.17
C ILE A 498 10.03 -5.69 25.69
N GLY A 499 11.27 -5.81 26.17
CA GLY A 499 11.85 -7.03 26.75
C GLY A 499 11.19 -7.46 28.07
N GLY A 500 10.44 -6.56 28.69
CA GLY A 500 9.68 -6.84 29.89
C GLY A 500 10.48 -6.66 31.19
N GLU A 501 11.62 -5.97 31.13
CA GLU A 501 12.51 -5.74 32.30
C GLU A 501 11.88 -4.75 33.29
N LEU A 502 11.21 -3.73 32.77
CA LEU A 502 10.57 -2.68 33.58
C LEU A 502 9.08 -2.95 33.85
N VAL A 503 8.35 -3.50 32.87
CA VAL A 503 6.93 -3.86 32.99
C VAL A 503 6.65 -5.16 32.28
N PRO A 504 5.59 -5.93 32.63
CA PRO A 504 5.29 -7.17 31.93
C PRO A 504 5.13 -6.94 30.41
N PRO A 505 5.71 -7.81 29.55
CA PRO A 505 5.75 -7.59 28.12
C PRO A 505 4.36 -7.71 27.47
N LEU A 506 4.25 -7.33 26.18
CA LEU A 506 3.03 -7.57 25.39
C LEU A 506 2.75 -9.09 25.31
N PRO A 507 1.47 -9.52 25.22
CA PRO A 507 0.25 -8.72 25.05
C PRO A 507 -0.42 -8.28 26.37
N ILE A 508 0.25 -8.40 27.52
CA ILE A 508 -0.36 -8.13 28.84
C ILE A 508 -0.86 -6.67 28.95
N THR A 509 -2.13 -6.53 29.33
CA THR A 509 -2.82 -5.23 29.46
C THR A 509 -2.38 -4.43 30.68
N ILE A 510 -2.71 -3.14 30.76
CA ILE A 510 -2.39 -2.29 31.92
C ILE A 510 -2.98 -2.87 33.22
N PRO A 511 -4.29 -3.21 33.31
CA PRO A 511 -4.86 -3.77 34.55
C PRO A 511 -4.20 -5.09 34.98
N GLU A 512 -3.88 -5.97 34.02
CA GLU A 512 -3.22 -7.25 34.30
C GLU A 512 -1.79 -7.05 34.78
N ALA A 513 -1.06 -6.10 34.20
CA ALA A 513 0.29 -5.75 34.64
C ALA A 513 0.30 -5.22 36.08
N MET A 514 -0.62 -4.32 36.41
CA MET A 514 -0.78 -3.82 37.77
C MET A 514 -1.10 -4.93 38.77
N TYR A 515 -1.98 -5.86 38.40
CA TYR A 515 -2.30 -7.02 39.23
C TYR A 515 -1.08 -7.93 39.44
N LYS A 516 -0.35 -8.24 38.36
CA LYS A 516 0.84 -9.10 38.40
C LYS A 516 1.99 -8.49 39.22
N MET A 517 2.07 -7.16 39.24
CA MET A 517 3.04 -6.41 40.04
C MET A 517 2.57 -6.11 41.48
N GLY A 518 1.35 -6.50 41.85
CA GLY A 518 0.81 -6.25 43.19
C GLY A 518 0.40 -4.80 43.49
N LEU A 519 0.30 -3.94 42.46
CA LEU A 519 0.09 -2.49 42.59
C LEU A 519 -1.39 -2.07 42.66
N MET A 520 -2.33 -3.01 42.53
CA MET A 520 -3.77 -2.68 42.50
C MET A 520 -4.27 -2.10 43.82
N LEU A 521 -3.75 -2.58 44.96
CA LEU A 521 -4.17 -2.07 46.27
C LEU A 521 -3.73 -0.62 46.47
N ASP A 522 -2.47 -0.33 46.15
CA ASP A 522 -1.88 1.00 46.20
C ASP A 522 -2.65 1.99 45.31
N LEU A 523 -3.02 1.57 44.10
CA LEU A 523 -3.86 2.37 43.22
C LEU A 523 -5.22 2.70 43.84
N HIS A 524 -5.85 1.73 44.52
CA HIS A 524 -7.12 1.99 45.20
C HIS A 524 -6.95 2.98 46.34
N LEU A 525 -5.84 2.93 47.10
CA LEU A 525 -5.53 3.92 48.13
C LEU A 525 -5.35 5.32 47.53
N ILE A 526 -4.62 5.45 46.42
CA ILE A 526 -4.46 6.72 45.69
C ILE A 526 -5.82 7.25 45.20
N ASN A 527 -6.68 6.37 44.69
CA ASN A 527 -8.01 6.78 44.25
C ASN A 527 -8.91 7.20 45.42
N ASP A 528 -8.82 6.53 46.57
CA ASP A 528 -9.56 6.88 47.78
C ASP A 528 -9.14 8.25 48.32
N THR A 529 -7.84 8.60 48.24
CA THR A 529 -7.35 9.95 48.61
C THR A 529 -7.81 11.03 47.62
N GLU A 530 -7.98 10.68 46.34
CA GLU A 530 -8.61 11.55 45.34
C GLU A 530 -10.16 11.60 45.43
N GLY A 531 -10.77 10.91 46.40
CA GLY A 531 -12.22 10.89 46.62
C GLY A 531 -13.00 9.93 45.70
N LYS A 532 -12.31 9.06 44.95
CA LYS A 532 -12.89 8.09 44.01
C LYS A 532 -13.11 6.73 44.70
N LYS A 533 -14.15 6.63 45.55
CA LYS A 533 -14.43 5.43 46.37
C LYS A 533 -15.11 4.26 45.66
N GLU A 534 -15.30 4.32 44.34
CA GLU A 534 -16.00 3.26 43.60
C GLU A 534 -15.09 2.03 43.44
N ARG A 535 -15.43 0.94 44.15
CA ARG A 535 -14.79 -0.36 43.93
C ARG A 535 -15.31 -1.00 42.66
N THR A 536 -14.49 -0.96 41.63
CA THR A 536 -14.79 -1.53 40.32
C THR A 536 -13.92 -2.73 40.02
N THR A 537 -14.21 -3.44 38.93
CA THR A 537 -13.28 -4.45 38.40
C THR A 537 -11.97 -3.77 37.96
N PRO A 538 -10.83 -4.49 37.90
CA PRO A 538 -9.53 -3.90 37.55
C PRO A 538 -9.56 -3.10 36.23
N LYS A 539 -10.33 -3.56 35.23
CA LYS A 539 -10.48 -2.87 33.93
C LYS A 539 -11.24 -1.54 34.04
N MET A 540 -12.16 -1.44 34.98
CA MET A 540 -13.04 -0.29 35.19
C MET A 540 -12.51 0.68 36.26
N THR A 541 -11.39 0.34 36.92
CA THR A 541 -10.75 1.20 37.90
C THR A 541 -10.34 2.52 37.25
N LEU A 542 -10.79 3.62 37.86
CA LEU A 542 -10.46 4.97 37.43
C LEU A 542 -8.97 5.23 37.59
N ILE A 543 -8.39 5.98 36.65
CA ILE A 543 -6.98 6.38 36.76
C ILE A 543 -6.81 7.61 37.66
N PRO A 544 -5.65 7.77 38.33
CA PRO A 544 -5.25 8.97 39.04
C PRO A 544 -5.28 10.21 38.12
N ASN A 545 -5.55 11.38 38.69
CA ASN A 545 -5.70 12.62 37.90
C ASN A 545 -4.41 12.99 37.15
N LYS A 546 -3.24 12.66 37.71
CA LYS A 546 -1.92 12.89 37.12
C LYS A 546 -1.73 12.18 35.76
N LEU A 547 -2.50 11.12 35.46
CA LEU A 547 -2.38 10.32 34.22
C LEU A 547 -3.40 10.69 33.15
N LYS A 548 -4.39 11.54 33.44
CA LYS A 548 -5.45 11.90 32.48
C LYS A 548 -4.90 12.47 31.19
N ASP A 549 -3.88 13.31 31.27
CA ASP A 549 -3.24 13.94 30.12
C ASP A 549 -2.55 12.92 29.22
N ASP A 550 -1.85 11.93 29.79
CA ASP A 550 -1.21 10.86 29.02
C ASP A 550 -2.24 10.00 28.30
N PHE A 551 -3.35 9.64 28.96
CA PHE A 551 -4.44 8.90 28.33
C PHE A 551 -5.11 9.72 27.23
N TRP A 552 -5.35 11.01 27.42
CA TRP A 552 -5.90 11.90 26.39
C TRP A 552 -4.96 12.04 25.19
N LYS A 553 -3.65 12.23 25.42
CA LYS A 553 -2.65 12.27 24.34
C LYS A 553 -2.66 10.97 23.53
N PHE A 554 -2.76 9.82 24.19
CA PHE A 554 -2.87 8.51 23.52
C PHE A 554 -4.13 8.42 22.63
N TYR A 555 -5.28 8.88 23.14
CA TYR A 555 -6.53 8.94 22.35
C TYR A 555 -6.39 9.80 21.09
N VAL A 556 -5.86 11.02 21.24
CA VAL A 556 -5.67 11.96 20.12
C VAL A 556 -4.67 11.42 19.10
N LYS A 557 -3.65 10.67 19.54
CA LYS A 557 -2.60 10.13 18.67
C LYS A 557 -3.07 8.93 17.82
N PHE A 558 -3.90 8.05 18.38
CA PHE A 558 -4.22 6.76 17.72
C PHE A 558 -5.71 6.44 17.54
N ILE A 559 -6.62 6.97 18.35
CA ILE A 559 -8.03 6.54 18.35
C ILE A 559 -8.94 7.55 17.66
N GLN A 560 -8.65 8.85 17.77
CA GLN A 560 -9.43 9.89 17.10
C GLN A 560 -9.46 9.65 15.58
N GLU A 561 -10.64 9.81 14.94
CA GLU A 561 -10.83 9.47 13.52
C GLU A 561 -9.87 10.20 12.56
N GLU A 562 -9.47 11.42 12.92
CA GLU A 562 -8.56 12.27 12.15
C GLU A 562 -7.11 12.23 12.67
N ALA A 563 -6.80 11.33 13.60
CA ALA A 563 -5.46 11.21 14.14
C ALA A 563 -4.43 10.85 13.05
N LEU A 564 -3.25 11.45 13.13
CA LEU A 564 -2.16 11.20 12.18
C LEU A 564 -1.79 9.71 12.11
N LEU A 565 -1.82 9.04 13.26
CA LEU A 565 -1.52 7.61 13.43
C LEU A 565 -2.78 6.83 13.81
N ALA A 566 -3.96 7.25 13.35
CA ALA A 566 -5.21 6.56 13.60
C ALA A 566 -5.09 5.05 13.25
N VAL A 567 -5.23 4.19 14.25
CA VAL A 567 -5.25 2.74 14.05
C VAL A 567 -6.61 2.31 13.50
N ASN A 568 -6.62 1.27 12.67
CA ASN A 568 -7.86 0.78 12.05
C ASN A 568 -8.68 -0.07 13.02
N VAL A 569 -9.28 0.56 14.02
CA VAL A 569 -10.19 -0.09 14.98
C VAL A 569 -11.66 0.07 14.55
N PRO A 570 -12.52 -0.94 14.76
CA PRO A 570 -13.95 -0.81 14.48
C PRO A 570 -14.62 0.28 15.33
N VAL A 571 -15.64 0.94 14.79
CA VAL A 571 -16.44 1.96 15.53
C VAL A 571 -17.03 1.42 16.84
N LYS A 572 -17.32 0.11 16.88
CA LYS A 572 -17.78 -0.57 18.10
C LYS A 572 -16.76 -0.45 19.26
N VAL A 573 -15.47 -0.40 18.95
CA VAL A 573 -14.36 -0.31 19.91
C VAL A 573 -14.01 1.16 20.19
N SER A 574 -13.99 2.02 19.17
CA SER A 574 -13.63 3.44 19.36
C SER A 574 -14.72 4.29 20.00
N ALA A 575 -16.00 4.01 19.75
CA ALA A 575 -17.10 4.82 20.29
C ALA A 575 -17.23 4.79 21.83
N PRO A 576 -17.07 3.64 22.53
CA PRO A 576 -17.01 3.62 23.99
C PRO A 576 -15.83 4.42 24.55
N ILE A 577 -14.68 4.39 23.88
CA ILE A 577 -13.49 5.16 24.26
C ILE A 577 -13.78 6.65 24.14
N GLU A 578 -14.31 7.10 23.00
CA GLU A 578 -14.69 8.50 22.77
C GLU A 578 -15.73 8.97 23.80
N ALA A 579 -16.72 8.13 24.13
CA ALA A 579 -17.70 8.44 25.16
C ALA A 579 -17.06 8.55 26.56
N ALA A 580 -16.12 7.66 26.91
CA ALA A 580 -15.40 7.71 28.18
C ALA A 580 -14.57 9.00 28.29
N ILE A 581 -13.85 9.35 27.23
CA ILE A 581 -13.07 10.57 27.09
C ILE A 581 -13.95 11.83 27.23
N LYS A 582 -15.08 11.90 26.51
CA LYS A 582 -16.01 13.03 26.56
C LYS A 582 -16.63 13.25 27.95
N ASN A 583 -16.78 12.17 28.72
CA ASN A 583 -17.27 12.22 30.08
C ASN A 583 -16.16 12.35 31.13
N GLU A 584 -14.90 12.52 30.72
CA GLU A 584 -13.70 12.53 31.57
C GLU A 584 -13.58 11.30 32.50
N LYS A 585 -14.15 10.16 32.08
CA LYS A 585 -14.15 8.89 32.81
C LYS A 585 -13.07 7.96 32.26
N TYR A 586 -11.83 8.23 32.63
CA TYR A 586 -10.68 7.45 32.22
C TYR A 586 -10.50 6.21 33.11
N THR A 587 -10.47 5.03 32.50
CA THR A 587 -10.26 3.75 33.20
C THR A 587 -9.00 3.05 32.72
N LEU A 588 -8.39 2.22 33.56
CA LEU A 588 -7.16 1.50 33.22
C LEU A 588 -7.27 0.64 31.95
N GLY A 589 -8.42 -0.02 31.76
CA GLY A 589 -8.65 -0.95 30.66
C GLY A 589 -9.33 -0.34 29.43
N MET A 590 -9.45 0.99 29.34
CA MET A 590 -10.25 1.61 28.26
C MET A 590 -9.71 1.34 26.85
N TYR A 591 -8.42 1.01 26.71
CA TYR A 591 -7.78 0.70 25.44
C TYR A 591 -7.57 -0.79 25.16
N ASP A 592 -8.01 -1.69 26.05
CA ASP A 592 -7.75 -3.13 25.95
C ASP A 592 -8.36 -3.74 24.66
N GLU A 593 -9.61 -3.39 24.33
CA GLU A 593 -10.25 -3.88 23.12
C GLU A 593 -9.56 -3.36 21.84
N ALA A 594 -9.04 -2.13 21.88
CA ALA A 594 -8.28 -1.55 20.76
C ALA A 594 -6.93 -2.26 20.61
N LEU A 595 -6.26 -2.57 21.72
CA LEU A 595 -5.03 -3.35 21.74
C LEU A 595 -5.24 -4.73 21.11
N ASP A 596 -6.30 -5.44 21.48
CA ASP A 596 -6.62 -6.76 20.93
C ASP A 596 -6.84 -6.71 19.40
N GLU A 597 -7.53 -5.68 18.90
CA GLU A 597 -7.73 -5.49 17.45
C GLU A 597 -6.41 -5.16 16.72
N VAL A 598 -5.55 -4.33 17.32
CA VAL A 598 -4.22 -4.01 16.76
C VAL A 598 -3.33 -5.25 16.71
N LEU A 599 -3.29 -6.04 17.78
CA LEU A 599 -2.55 -7.30 17.86
C LEU A 599 -3.07 -8.32 16.84
N ASN A 600 -4.40 -8.48 16.73
CA ASN A 600 -5.02 -9.35 15.75
C ASN A 600 -4.71 -8.91 14.31
N SER A 601 -4.70 -7.59 14.05
CA SER A 601 -4.32 -7.03 12.76
C SER A 601 -2.87 -7.36 12.39
N LEU A 602 -1.93 -7.18 13.32
CA LEU A 602 -0.51 -7.53 13.11
C LEU A 602 -0.31 -9.04 12.93
N TYR A 603 -0.97 -9.85 13.75
CA TYR A 603 -0.90 -11.32 13.67
C TYR A 603 -1.43 -11.86 12.33
N THR A 604 -2.55 -11.31 11.86
CA THR A 604 -3.21 -11.81 10.64
C THR A 604 -2.54 -11.32 9.36
N ASN A 605 -2.01 -10.09 9.36
CA ASN A 605 -1.52 -9.45 8.14
C ASN A 605 0.01 -9.37 8.07
N THR A 606 0.65 -8.86 9.12
CA THR A 606 2.08 -8.53 9.12
C THR A 606 2.95 -9.74 9.45
N TYR A 607 2.57 -10.50 10.48
CA TYR A 607 3.35 -11.65 10.96
C TYR A 607 3.60 -12.71 9.87
N PRO A 608 2.63 -13.12 9.03
CA PRO A 608 2.88 -14.09 7.96
C PRO A 608 3.78 -13.57 6.83
N ILE A 609 3.93 -12.25 6.71
CA ILE A 609 4.81 -11.61 5.73
C ILE A 609 6.23 -11.59 6.29
N MET A 610 6.39 -11.19 7.56
CA MET A 610 7.65 -11.27 8.28
C MET A 610 8.24 -12.70 8.26
N LEU A 611 7.41 -13.72 8.49
CA LEU A 611 7.86 -15.12 8.45
C LEU A 611 8.30 -15.60 7.06
N LYS A 612 7.94 -14.91 5.98
CA LYS A 612 8.38 -15.24 4.61
C LYS A 612 9.66 -14.52 4.21
N THR A 613 9.96 -13.41 4.86
CA THR A 613 11.18 -12.63 4.63
C THR A 613 12.36 -13.15 5.45
N LEU A 614 12.08 -13.86 6.54
CA LEU A 614 13.04 -14.70 7.27
C LEU A 614 13.36 -15.97 6.49
#